data_AF-A0A844EC02-F1
#
_entry.id   AF-A0A844EC02-F1
#
_cell.length_a   1.000
_cell.length_b   1.000
_cell.length_c   1.000
_cell.angle_alpha   90.00
_cell.angle_beta   90.00
_cell.angle_gamma   90.00
#
_symmetry.space_group_name_H-M   'P 1'
#
loop_
_entity.id
_entity.type
_entity.pdbx_description
1 polymer ?
#
loop_
_entity_poly.entity_id
_entity_poly.type
_entity_poly.pdbx_seq_one_letter_code
_entity_poly.pdbx_strand_id
1 'polypeptide(L)'
;MEVFDYEDIQLIPNKNIIKSRSDADTSVKFGPKTFKIPVVPANMETVINEDLAIWLAQNDYFYIMHRFQPENREPFIKKMHSLNLYASISVGIKPEEYEFIDQLVSDDQKPEYITIDVAHGHSDYVIQMIHYIKEQLPDSFLIAGNLGTPEAVREIENAGADATKIGIGPGKACIT
;
A
#
# COMPACT_ATOMS: atom_id res chain seq x y z
N MET A 1 7.54 -8.25 28.23
CA MET A 1 6.95 -8.82 27.02
C MET A 1 8.07 -9.59 26.35
N GLU A 2 7.87 -10.86 26.04
CA GLU A 2 8.85 -11.63 25.27
C GLU A 2 8.77 -11.15 23.82
N VAL A 3 9.93 -10.91 23.21
CA VAL A 3 10.07 -10.41 21.83
C VAL A 3 10.67 -11.52 20.99
N PHE A 4 10.16 -11.70 19.78
CA PHE A 4 10.55 -12.74 18.82
C PHE A 4 10.50 -12.17 17.41
N ASP A 5 11.20 -12.80 16.48
CA ASP A 5 11.16 -12.52 15.04
C ASP A 5 10.82 -13.80 14.22
N TYR A 6 10.83 -13.71 12.90
CA TYR A 6 10.43 -14.81 12.01
C TYR A 6 11.17 -16.12 12.26
N GLU A 7 12.48 -16.08 12.55
CA GLU A 7 13.31 -17.26 12.79
C GLU A 7 13.00 -17.98 14.12
N ASP A 8 12.36 -17.29 15.06
CA ASP A 8 12.03 -17.82 16.38
C ASP A 8 10.74 -18.66 16.36
N ILE A 9 9.95 -18.56 15.29
CA ILE A 9 8.61 -19.14 15.22
C ILE A 9 8.56 -20.38 14.33
N GLN A 10 7.90 -21.42 14.83
CA GLN A 10 7.52 -22.62 14.08
C GLN A 10 6.02 -22.85 14.22
N LEU A 11 5.32 -23.05 13.10
CA LEU A 11 3.89 -23.38 13.11
C LEU A 11 3.67 -24.87 13.37
N ILE A 12 2.80 -25.21 14.32
CA ILE A 12 2.47 -26.61 14.64
C ILE A 12 1.38 -27.10 13.67
N PRO A 13 1.60 -28.22 12.93
CA PRO A 13 0.58 -28.80 12.07
C PRO A 13 -0.68 -29.22 12.85
N ASN A 14 -1.86 -28.91 12.30
CA ASN A 14 -3.16 -29.35 12.82
C ASN A 14 -3.78 -30.44 11.92
N LYS A 15 -4.88 -31.04 12.39
CA LYS A 15 -5.63 -32.04 11.60
C LYS A 15 -6.08 -31.45 10.27
N ASN A 16 -5.58 -32.03 9.17
CA ASN A 16 -5.92 -31.62 7.82
C ASN A 16 -7.40 -31.92 7.48
N ILE A 17 -8.08 -30.96 6.85
CA ILE A 17 -9.48 -31.06 6.40
C ILE A 17 -9.62 -30.99 4.87
N ILE A 18 -8.54 -30.76 4.13
CA ILE A 18 -8.52 -30.70 2.66
C ILE A 18 -7.79 -31.90 2.06
N LYS A 19 -8.05 -32.26 0.80
CA LYS A 19 -7.45 -33.44 0.17
C LYS A 19 -6.16 -33.11 -0.58
N SER A 20 -6.09 -31.91 -1.16
CA SER A 20 -4.95 -31.40 -1.92
C SER A 20 -4.68 -29.95 -1.53
N ARG A 21 -3.43 -29.51 -1.64
CA ARG A 21 -3.06 -28.09 -1.48
C ARG A 21 -3.80 -27.16 -2.45
N SER A 22 -4.25 -27.69 -3.59
CA SER A 22 -5.08 -26.95 -4.56
C SER A 22 -6.46 -26.58 -4.04
N ASP A 23 -6.91 -27.22 -2.96
CA ASP A 23 -8.21 -26.97 -2.33
C ASP A 23 -8.13 -25.82 -1.30
N ALA A 24 -6.92 -25.31 -1.03
CA ALA A 24 -6.72 -24.16 -0.15
C ALA A 24 -6.91 -22.86 -0.94
N ASP A 25 -7.78 -21.99 -0.44
CA ASP A 25 -7.97 -20.63 -0.96
C ASP A 25 -7.00 -19.67 -0.27
N THR A 26 -6.11 -19.07 -1.05
CA THR A 26 -5.13 -18.08 -0.57
C THR A 26 -5.58 -16.64 -0.83
N SER A 27 -6.77 -16.43 -1.38
CA SER A 27 -7.24 -15.11 -1.73
C SER A 27 -7.48 -14.24 -0.49
N VAL A 28 -7.33 -12.93 -0.67
CA VAL A 28 -7.55 -11.94 0.37
C VAL A 28 -8.36 -10.78 -0.20
N LYS A 29 -9.38 -10.34 0.55
CA LYS A 29 -10.06 -9.08 0.27
C LYS A 29 -9.31 -7.95 0.96
N PHE A 30 -8.89 -6.95 0.19
CA PHE A 30 -8.19 -5.78 0.71
C PHE A 30 -8.79 -4.51 0.09
N GLY A 31 -9.54 -3.77 0.90
CA GLY A 31 -10.34 -2.65 0.44
C GLY A 31 -11.43 -3.07 -0.57
N PRO A 32 -11.57 -2.37 -1.72
CA PRO A 32 -12.63 -2.64 -2.69
C PRO A 32 -12.39 -3.88 -3.55
N LYS A 33 -11.22 -4.54 -3.47
CA LYS A 33 -10.85 -5.66 -4.35
C LYS A 33 -10.45 -6.93 -3.60
N THR A 34 -10.41 -8.03 -4.36
CA THR A 34 -9.91 -9.33 -3.91
C THR A 34 -8.68 -9.70 -4.74
N PHE A 35 -7.64 -10.19 -4.09
CA PHE A 35 -6.36 -10.55 -4.70
C PHE A 35 -6.04 -12.02 -4.45
N LYS A 36 -5.25 -12.65 -5.35
CA LYS A 36 -4.97 -14.10 -5.31
C LYS A 36 -4.17 -14.56 -4.08
N ILE A 37 -3.30 -13.71 -3.55
CA ILE A 37 -2.39 -14.03 -2.44
C ILE A 37 -2.18 -12.79 -1.55
N PRO A 38 -1.89 -12.97 -0.25
CA PRO A 38 -1.69 -11.88 0.70
C PRO A 38 -0.22 -11.40 0.70
N VAL A 39 0.31 -11.09 -0.48
CA VAL A 39 1.67 -10.55 -0.63
C VAL A 39 1.68 -9.39 -1.64
N VAL A 40 2.64 -8.50 -1.48
CA VAL A 40 2.84 -7.34 -2.34
C VAL A 40 4.34 -7.10 -2.51
N PRO A 41 4.84 -6.78 -3.72
CA PRO A 41 6.21 -6.30 -3.88
C PRO A 41 6.43 -4.99 -3.11
N ALA A 42 7.65 -4.76 -2.61
CA ALA A 42 7.98 -3.46 -2.04
C ALA A 42 7.83 -2.36 -3.11
N ASN A 43 7.24 -1.22 -2.74
CA ASN A 43 7.00 -0.06 -3.59
C ASN A 43 8.29 0.77 -3.83
N MET A 44 9.38 0.08 -4.18
CA MET A 44 10.71 0.63 -4.45
C MET A 44 11.01 0.55 -5.95
N GLU A 45 11.70 1.55 -6.50
CA GLU A 45 12.06 1.59 -7.93
C GLU A 45 12.89 0.40 -8.40
N THR A 46 13.64 -0.24 -7.49
CA THR A 46 14.47 -1.41 -7.77
C THR A 46 13.69 -2.73 -7.73
N VAL A 47 12.42 -2.71 -7.30
CA VAL A 47 11.60 -3.90 -7.06
C VAL A 47 10.39 -3.93 -7.99
N ILE A 48 9.74 -2.79 -8.21
CA ILE A 48 8.56 -2.68 -9.07
C ILE A 48 8.78 -1.62 -10.15
N ASN A 49 8.22 -1.87 -11.32
CA ASN A 49 8.13 -0.91 -12.41
C ASN A 49 6.74 -1.02 -13.06
N GLU A 50 6.48 -0.16 -14.05
CA GLU A 50 5.19 -0.11 -14.73
C GLU A 50 4.79 -1.43 -15.42
N ASP A 51 5.73 -2.08 -16.11
CA ASP A 51 5.47 -3.35 -16.80
C ASP A 51 5.05 -4.46 -15.82
N LEU A 52 5.75 -4.55 -14.67
CA LEU A 52 5.40 -5.49 -13.61
C LEU A 52 4.05 -5.13 -12.96
N ALA A 53 3.77 -3.86 -12.72
CA ALA A 53 2.51 -3.41 -12.15
C ALA A 53 1.31 -3.78 -13.05
N ILE A 54 1.44 -3.57 -14.37
CA ILE A 54 0.43 -3.98 -15.36
C ILE A 54 0.22 -5.49 -15.30
N TRP A 55 1.31 -6.27 -15.31
CA TRP A 55 1.21 -7.73 -15.26
C TRP A 55 0.54 -8.22 -13.97
N LEU A 56 0.89 -7.66 -12.81
CA LEU A 56 0.29 -8.01 -11.52
C LEU A 56 -1.21 -7.71 -11.52
N ALA A 57 -1.60 -6.51 -11.97
CA ALA A 57 -2.99 -6.09 -12.03
C ALA A 57 -3.84 -6.95 -12.97
N GLN A 58 -3.31 -7.31 -14.16
CA GLN A 58 -3.96 -8.21 -15.11
C GLN A 58 -4.19 -9.62 -14.56
N ASN A 59 -3.44 -10.00 -13.53
CA ASN A 59 -3.47 -11.33 -12.94
C ASN A 59 -4.05 -11.32 -11.50
N ASP A 60 -4.75 -10.28 -11.09
CA ASP A 60 -5.38 -10.14 -9.76
C ASP A 60 -4.38 -10.24 -8.58
N TYR A 61 -3.16 -9.76 -8.77
CA TYR A 61 -2.15 -9.63 -7.71
C TYR A 61 -2.04 -8.18 -7.26
N PHE A 62 -2.04 -7.94 -5.95
CA PHE A 62 -1.88 -6.60 -5.42
C PHE A 62 -0.47 -6.04 -5.71
N TYR A 63 -0.40 -4.74 -5.98
CA TYR A 63 0.83 -4.00 -6.19
C TYR A 63 0.68 -2.58 -5.63
N ILE A 64 1.80 -1.94 -5.30
CA ILE A 64 1.87 -0.51 -4.98
C ILE A 64 3.02 0.07 -5.80
N MET A 65 2.74 1.02 -6.69
CA MET A 65 3.78 1.63 -7.51
C MET A 65 4.65 2.58 -6.66
N HIS A 66 5.95 2.61 -6.95
CA HIS A 66 6.88 3.53 -6.28
C HIS A 66 6.58 5.00 -6.62
N ARG A 67 7.20 5.92 -5.87
CA ARG A 67 7.09 7.38 -6.09
C ARG A 67 8.33 8.06 -6.70
N PHE A 68 9.32 7.29 -7.16
CA PHE A 68 10.39 7.85 -8.00
C PHE A 68 9.83 8.33 -9.34
N GLN A 69 10.42 9.39 -9.90
CA GLN A 69 9.89 10.11 -11.07
C GLN A 69 8.40 10.50 -10.89
N PRO A 70 8.10 11.34 -9.89
CA PRO A 70 6.74 11.67 -9.48
C PRO A 70 5.86 12.21 -10.62
N GLU A 71 6.46 12.81 -11.64
CA GLU A 71 5.80 13.29 -12.87
C GLU A 71 5.11 12.18 -13.67
N ASN A 72 5.53 10.91 -13.53
CA ASN A 72 4.98 9.79 -14.27
C ASN A 72 3.74 9.17 -13.60
N ARG A 73 3.36 9.61 -12.39
CA ARG A 73 2.27 8.99 -11.61
C ARG A 73 0.90 9.17 -12.24
N GLU A 74 0.57 10.38 -12.70
CA GLU A 74 -0.71 10.62 -13.36
C GLU A 74 -0.81 9.94 -14.75
N PRO A 75 0.22 10.02 -15.63
CA PRO A 75 0.25 9.19 -16.83
C PRO A 75 0.08 7.69 -16.56
N PHE A 76 0.69 7.19 -15.49
CA PHE A 76 0.53 5.81 -15.05
C PHE A 76 -0.91 5.48 -14.65
N ILE A 77 -1.58 6.32 -13.84
CA ILE A 77 -2.99 6.15 -13.47
C ILE A 77 -3.86 6.06 -14.74
N LYS A 78 -3.72 7.04 -15.64
CA LYS A 78 -4.45 7.07 -16.91
C LYS A 78 -4.22 5.82 -17.74
N LYS A 79 -2.98 5.33 -17.81
CA LYS A 79 -2.64 4.09 -18.50
C LYS A 79 -3.32 2.88 -17.87
N MET A 80 -3.24 2.70 -16.56
CA MET A 80 -3.87 1.58 -15.85
C MET A 80 -5.39 1.58 -16.09
N HIS A 81 -6.05 2.73 -15.93
CA HIS A 81 -7.49 2.85 -16.18
C HIS A 81 -7.86 2.62 -17.65
N SER A 82 -7.03 3.07 -18.61
CA SER A 82 -7.27 2.80 -20.05
C SER A 82 -7.20 1.31 -20.40
N LEU A 83 -6.45 0.52 -19.61
CA LEU A 83 -6.35 -0.93 -19.73
C LEU A 83 -7.42 -1.65 -18.90
N ASN A 84 -8.37 -0.92 -18.30
CA ASN A 84 -9.37 -1.44 -17.37
C ASN A 84 -8.75 -2.16 -16.15
N LEU A 85 -7.61 -1.65 -15.69
CA LEU A 85 -6.89 -2.09 -14.50
C LEU A 85 -7.01 -1.01 -13.42
N TYR A 86 -6.80 -1.39 -12.16
CA TYR A 86 -6.78 -0.42 -11.06
C TYR A 86 -5.44 0.28 -10.95
N ALA A 87 -5.45 1.49 -10.40
CA ALA A 87 -4.26 2.25 -10.10
C ALA A 87 -3.95 2.21 -8.59
N SER A 88 -2.71 1.87 -8.26
CA SER A 88 -2.18 1.87 -6.89
C SER A 88 -0.84 2.61 -6.86
N ILE A 89 -0.82 3.77 -6.18
CA ILE A 89 0.32 4.69 -6.19
C ILE A 89 0.88 4.97 -4.80
N SER A 90 2.09 5.52 -4.75
CA SER A 90 2.70 6.07 -3.53
C SER A 90 2.77 7.60 -3.57
N VAL A 91 2.60 8.23 -2.40
CA VAL A 91 2.76 9.68 -2.18
C VAL A 91 3.58 9.93 -0.91
N GLY A 92 4.25 11.08 -0.85
CA GLY A 92 4.88 11.61 0.37
C GLY A 92 3.95 12.53 1.16
N ILE A 93 4.56 13.48 1.88
CA ILE A 93 3.89 14.46 2.76
C ILE A 93 4.35 15.90 2.51
N LYS A 94 5.13 16.12 1.46
CA LYS A 94 5.68 17.44 1.13
C LYS A 94 4.65 18.31 0.41
N PRO A 95 4.79 19.65 0.36
CA PRO A 95 3.84 20.54 -0.29
C PRO A 95 3.51 20.14 -1.75
N GLU A 96 4.50 19.70 -2.52
CA GLU A 96 4.31 19.24 -3.91
C GLU A 96 3.36 18.03 -4.04
N GLU A 97 3.15 17.26 -2.97
CA GLU A 97 2.21 16.14 -2.96
C GLU A 97 0.77 16.62 -2.77
N TYR A 98 0.53 17.73 -2.06
CA TYR A 98 -0.80 18.34 -1.97
C TYR A 98 -1.23 18.88 -3.34
N GLU A 99 -0.32 19.58 -4.03
CA GLU A 99 -0.54 20.07 -5.39
C GLU A 99 -0.81 18.91 -6.36
N PHE A 100 -0.12 17.79 -6.19
CA PHE A 100 -0.38 16.58 -6.99
C PHE A 100 -1.76 15.99 -6.73
N ILE A 101 -2.22 15.91 -5.48
CA ILE A 101 -3.59 15.46 -5.16
C ILE A 101 -4.63 16.40 -5.79
N ASP A 102 -4.42 17.72 -5.73
CA ASP A 102 -5.30 18.70 -6.37
C ASP A 102 -5.36 18.51 -7.88
N GLN A 103 -4.21 18.24 -8.50
CA GLN A 103 -4.13 17.93 -9.92
C GLN A 103 -4.94 16.68 -10.27
N LEU A 104 -4.81 15.59 -9.49
CA LEU A 104 -5.60 14.37 -9.71
C LEU A 104 -7.11 14.65 -9.64
N VAL A 105 -7.55 15.46 -8.67
CA VAL A 105 -8.96 15.87 -8.56
C VAL A 105 -9.40 16.69 -9.77
N SER A 106 -8.61 17.70 -10.16
CA SER A 106 -8.90 18.56 -11.32
C SER A 106 -9.02 17.77 -12.61
N ASP A 107 -8.17 16.76 -12.79
CA ASP A 107 -8.11 15.94 -14.00
C ASP A 107 -9.04 14.70 -13.92
N ASP A 108 -9.91 14.64 -12.91
CA ASP A 108 -10.84 13.54 -12.61
C ASP A 108 -10.16 12.15 -12.58
N GLN A 109 -8.94 12.10 -12.06
CA GLN A 109 -8.16 10.89 -11.87
C GLN A 109 -8.31 10.37 -10.44
N LYS A 110 -8.87 9.16 -10.30
CA LYS A 110 -9.20 8.58 -8.99
C LYS A 110 -8.51 7.24 -8.82
N PRO A 111 -7.28 7.20 -8.28
CA PRO A 111 -6.61 5.92 -8.01
C PRO A 111 -7.38 5.14 -6.94
N GLU A 112 -7.55 3.84 -7.15
CA GLU A 112 -8.25 2.96 -6.19
C GLU A 112 -7.47 2.80 -4.89
N TYR A 113 -6.13 2.88 -4.94
CA TYR A 113 -5.26 2.79 -3.77
C TYR A 113 -4.24 3.92 -3.76
N ILE A 114 -4.07 4.56 -2.61
CA ILE A 114 -3.01 5.53 -2.36
C ILE A 114 -2.24 5.08 -1.11
N THR A 115 -0.91 5.06 -1.20
CA THR A 115 -0.03 4.76 -0.06
C THR A 115 0.78 5.99 0.33
N ILE A 116 0.55 6.53 1.53
CA ILE A 116 1.47 7.51 2.13
C ILE A 116 2.68 6.73 2.63
N ASP A 117 3.83 6.93 1.97
CA ASP A 117 5.04 6.16 2.21
C ASP A 117 6.20 7.04 2.68
N VAL A 118 6.37 7.10 4.01
CA VAL A 118 7.44 7.83 4.68
C VAL A 118 8.18 6.93 5.68
N ALA A 119 9.46 7.21 5.92
CA ALA A 119 10.29 6.37 6.79
C ALA A 119 9.80 6.34 8.25
N HIS A 120 9.35 7.49 8.77
CA HIS A 120 8.76 7.61 10.10
C HIS A 120 7.35 8.19 9.98
N GLY A 121 6.35 7.30 9.94
CA GLY A 121 4.96 7.66 9.64
C GLY A 121 4.16 8.21 10.81
N HIS A 122 4.64 8.05 12.05
CA HIS A 122 3.96 8.59 13.23
C HIS A 122 4.27 10.08 13.39
N SER A 123 3.62 10.92 12.58
CA SER A 123 3.84 12.37 12.56
C SER A 123 2.58 13.15 12.18
N ASP A 124 2.50 14.39 12.68
CA ASP A 124 1.41 15.31 12.35
C ASP A 124 1.27 15.54 10.83
N TYR A 125 2.38 15.55 10.10
CA TYR A 125 2.37 15.74 8.65
C TYR A 125 1.69 14.59 7.90
N VAL A 126 1.84 13.35 8.38
CA VAL A 126 1.12 12.19 7.82
C VAL A 126 -0.36 12.29 8.15
N ILE A 127 -0.71 12.66 9.38
CA ILE A 127 -2.12 12.87 9.79
C ILE A 127 -2.79 13.95 8.93
N GLN A 128 -2.10 15.06 8.68
CA GLN A 128 -2.57 16.13 7.80
C GLN A 128 -2.79 15.64 6.36
N MET A 129 -1.84 14.89 5.80
CA MET A 129 -1.98 14.31 4.46
C MET A 129 -3.11 13.28 4.38
N ILE A 130 -3.34 12.49 5.44
CA ILE A 130 -4.48 11.57 5.52
C ILE A 130 -5.79 12.33 5.43
N HIS A 131 -5.97 13.36 6.25
CA HIS A 131 -7.17 14.19 6.23
C HIS A 131 -7.39 14.83 4.86
N TYR A 132 -6.31 15.33 4.26
CA TYR A 132 -6.35 15.95 2.94
C TYR A 132 -6.81 14.99 1.85
N ILE A 133 -6.18 13.80 1.76
CA ILE A 133 -6.54 12.78 0.76
C ILE A 133 -7.98 12.31 0.99
N LYS A 134 -8.40 12.11 2.25
CA LYS A 134 -9.79 11.70 2.54
C LYS A 134 -10.82 12.77 2.21
N GLU A 135 -10.48 14.05 2.25
CA GLU A 135 -11.35 15.14 1.80
C GLU A 135 -11.42 15.21 0.27
N GLN A 136 -10.27 15.14 -0.40
CA GLN A 136 -10.15 15.36 -1.85
C GLN A 136 -10.51 14.11 -2.69
N LEU A 137 -10.13 12.93 -2.21
CA LEU A 137 -10.29 11.63 -2.88
C LEU A 137 -10.91 10.60 -1.91
N PRO A 138 -12.16 10.81 -1.44
CA PRO A 138 -12.78 10.00 -0.38
C PRO A 138 -12.95 8.52 -0.73
N ASP A 139 -13.03 8.20 -2.03
CA ASP A 139 -13.22 6.84 -2.54
C ASP A 139 -11.90 6.05 -2.66
N SER A 140 -10.74 6.71 -2.57
CA SER A 140 -9.44 6.05 -2.60
C SER A 140 -9.17 5.29 -1.31
N PHE A 141 -8.78 4.02 -1.43
CA PHE A 141 -8.35 3.22 -0.28
C PHE A 141 -6.95 3.67 0.15
N LEU A 142 -6.86 4.23 1.35
CA LEU A 142 -5.69 4.93 1.86
C LEU A 142 -4.88 4.04 2.82
N ILE A 143 -3.65 3.76 2.42
CA ILE A 143 -2.66 3.03 3.22
C ILE A 143 -1.66 4.04 3.78
N ALA A 144 -1.33 3.98 5.07
CA ALA A 144 -0.39 4.91 5.68
C ALA A 144 0.69 4.20 6.52
N GLY A 145 1.94 4.64 6.37
CA GLY A 145 3.05 4.16 7.18
C GLY A 145 4.38 4.84 6.84
N ASN A 146 5.51 4.36 7.34
CA ASN A 146 5.66 3.16 8.19
C ASN A 146 5.52 3.46 9.69
N LEU A 147 4.93 2.52 10.42
CA LEU A 147 4.71 2.61 11.87
C LEU A 147 5.39 1.43 12.60
N GLY A 148 5.66 1.60 13.89
CA GLY A 148 6.33 0.59 14.71
C GLY A 148 5.68 0.33 16.07
N THR A 149 4.59 1.03 16.42
CA THR A 149 3.96 0.91 17.74
C THR A 149 2.43 0.83 17.63
N PRO A 150 1.74 0.17 18.59
CA PRO A 150 0.28 0.15 18.64
C PRO A 150 -0.33 1.56 18.74
N GLU A 151 0.34 2.49 19.43
CA GLU A 151 -0.12 3.87 19.58
C GLU A 151 -0.14 4.58 18.22
N ALA A 152 0.95 4.44 17.44
CA ALA A 152 1.04 4.99 16.10
C ALA A 152 -0.07 4.44 15.19
N VAL A 153 -0.33 3.13 15.26
CA VAL A 153 -1.40 2.49 14.47
C VAL A 153 -2.75 3.11 14.79
N ARG A 154 -3.12 3.19 16.08
CA ARG A 154 -4.40 3.75 16.50
C ARG A 154 -4.57 5.19 16.07
N GLU A 155 -3.53 6.01 16.20
CA GLU A 155 -3.61 7.41 15.82
C GLU A 155 -3.79 7.60 14.32
N ILE A 156 -3.10 6.80 13.51
CA ILE A 156 -3.18 6.85 12.05
C ILE A 156 -4.51 6.28 11.53
N GLU A 157 -5.04 5.23 12.17
CA GLU A 157 -6.40 4.72 11.90
C GLU A 157 -7.46 5.76 12.26
N ASN A 158 -7.36 6.39 13.44
CA ASN A 158 -8.28 7.44 13.86
C ASN A 158 -8.23 8.69 12.96
N ALA A 159 -7.07 8.96 12.36
CA ALA A 159 -6.91 10.03 11.37
C ALA A 159 -7.66 9.74 10.06
N GLY A 160 -7.95 8.45 9.78
CA GLY A 160 -8.74 8.02 8.64
C GLY A 160 -8.00 7.12 7.65
N ALA A 161 -6.82 6.59 7.97
CA ALA A 161 -6.21 5.56 7.12
C ALA A 161 -7.08 4.29 7.10
N ASP A 162 -7.28 3.69 5.93
CA ASP A 162 -8.02 2.43 5.78
C ASP A 162 -7.15 1.20 6.08
N ALA A 163 -5.83 1.36 6.00
CA ALA A 163 -4.83 0.36 6.41
C ALA A 163 -3.53 1.02 6.88
N THR A 164 -2.80 0.34 7.76
CA THR A 164 -1.48 0.78 8.25
C THR A 164 -0.36 -0.15 7.77
N LYS A 165 0.81 0.42 7.45
CA LYS A 165 2.02 -0.32 7.02
C LYS A 165 3.02 -0.39 8.17
N ILE A 166 3.32 -1.60 8.64
CA ILE A 166 4.12 -1.84 9.86
C ILE A 166 5.55 -2.27 9.51
N GLY A 167 6.52 -1.68 10.18
CA GLY A 167 7.93 -2.07 10.10
C GLY A 167 8.86 -0.86 10.05
N ILE A 168 9.75 -0.75 11.04
CA ILE A 168 10.83 0.24 11.09
C ILE A 168 12.16 -0.51 11.10
N GLY A 169 12.94 -0.39 10.04
CA GLY A 169 14.23 -1.07 9.92
C GLY A 169 14.27 -2.59 9.56
N PRO A 170 13.18 -3.33 9.27
CA PRO A 170 13.28 -4.79 9.07
C PRO A 170 13.81 -5.19 7.69
N GLY A 171 13.99 -4.24 6.77
CA GLY A 171 14.39 -4.53 5.40
C GLY A 171 15.84 -5.00 5.33
N LYS A 172 16.14 -6.03 4.53
CA LYS A 172 17.49 -6.59 4.37
C LYS A 172 18.55 -5.56 3.94
N ALA A 173 18.15 -4.58 3.14
CA ALA A 173 19.01 -3.48 2.67
C ALA A 173 18.79 -2.17 3.47
N CYS A 174 17.99 -2.21 4.53
CA CYS A 174 17.74 -1.06 5.39
C CYS A 174 18.96 -0.80 6.29
N ILE A 175 19.21 0.48 6.58
CA ILE A 175 20.34 0.95 7.40
C ILE A 175 19.91 1.90 8.54
N THR A 176 18.60 1.97 8.79
CA THR A 176 18.00 2.72 9.92
C THR A 176 18.46 2.14 11.24
#